data_AF-Q2U6K0-F1
#
_entry.id   AF-Q2U6K0-F1
#
_cell.length_a   1.000
_cell.length_b   1.000
_cell.length_c   1.000
_cell.angle_alpha   90.00
_cell.angle_beta   90.00
_cell.angle_gamma   90.00
#
_symmetry.space_group_name_H-M   'P 1'
#
loop_
_entity.id
_entity.type
_entity.pdbx_description
1 polymer ?
#
loop_
_entity_poly.entity_id
_entity_poly.type
_entity_poly.pdbx_seq_one_letter_code
_entity_poly.pdbx_strand_id
1 'polypeptide(L)'
;MKQGIFGEIVGYLERQYDDILAEESRIKRNPRFRDNRVHVLLYFITPTGHGLRELDIELMKRLSPRVNVIPVIGKADSLTPAELAESKKLIMEDIEHYRIPVYNFPYDIEEDDEDTVEENAELRGLMPFAIVGSDDFVEIDGRKVRARQYPWGVVEVENPRHSDFLAIRSALLHSHLADLKEITHDFLYENYRTEKLSKSVDGATPTQDSSMNPEDLASQSVRLKEEQLRREEEKLREIELRVQREIAEKRQELLARESQLREIEARMARESSSQDVANGDA
;
A
#
# COMPACT_ATOMS: atom_id res chain seq x y z
N MET A 1 30.83 -7.47 6.35
CA MET A 1 30.10 -6.92 7.52
C MET A 1 28.68 -6.46 7.17
N LYS A 2 28.44 -5.72 6.06
CA LYS A 2 27.09 -5.24 5.66
C LYS A 2 26.06 -6.35 5.38
N GLN A 3 26.44 -7.48 4.76
CA GLN A 3 25.50 -8.57 4.46
C GLN A 3 24.96 -9.32 5.69
N GLY A 4 25.67 -9.29 6.82
CA GLY A 4 25.26 -10.02 8.03
C GLY A 4 24.04 -9.39 8.72
N ILE A 5 24.02 -8.05 8.82
CA ILE A 5 22.98 -7.31 9.53
C ILE A 5 21.63 -7.41 8.79
N PHE A 6 21.64 -7.36 7.45
CA PHE A 6 20.41 -7.52 6.67
C PHE A 6 19.82 -8.93 6.80
N GLY A 7 20.69 -9.94 6.91
CA GLY A 7 20.28 -11.32 7.13
C GLY A 7 19.61 -11.53 8.48
N GLU A 8 20.00 -10.78 9.52
CA GLU A 8 19.38 -10.91 10.86
C GLU A 8 17.93 -10.43 10.87
N ILE A 9 17.64 -9.26 10.28
CA ILE A 9 16.28 -8.72 10.22
C ILE A 9 15.39 -9.62 9.37
N VAL A 10 15.83 -9.97 8.16
CA VAL A 10 15.07 -10.87 7.28
C VAL A 10 14.89 -12.23 7.95
N GLY A 11 15.94 -12.77 8.57
CA GLY A 11 15.88 -14.05 9.27
C GLY A 11 14.95 -14.03 10.48
N TYR A 12 14.79 -12.88 11.16
CA TYR A 12 13.78 -12.73 12.20
C TYR A 12 12.37 -12.79 11.63
N LEU A 13 12.09 -12.05 10.55
CA LEU A 13 10.79 -12.06 9.87
C LEU A 13 10.42 -13.47 9.39
N GLU A 14 11.34 -14.14 8.69
CA GLU A 14 11.15 -15.49 8.18
C GLU A 14 10.97 -16.52 9.32
N ARG A 15 11.66 -16.35 10.45
CA ARG A 15 11.46 -17.20 11.63
C ARG A 15 10.04 -17.08 12.19
N GLN A 16 9.48 -15.87 12.25
CA GLN A 16 8.10 -15.70 12.72
C GLN A 16 7.11 -16.42 11.79
N TYR A 17 7.36 -16.41 10.48
CA TYR A 17 6.55 -17.16 9.52
C TYR A 17 6.77 -18.67 9.60
N ASP A 18 8.00 -19.14 9.82
CA ASP A 18 8.30 -20.56 10.02
C ASP A 18 7.59 -21.12 11.27
N ASP A 19 7.54 -20.36 12.37
CA ASP A 19 6.86 -20.77 13.59
C ASP A 19 5.35 -20.95 13.37
N ILE A 20 4.73 -20.06 12.60
CA ILE A 20 3.31 -20.13 12.22
C ILE A 20 3.07 -21.32 11.29
N LEU A 21 3.89 -21.48 10.25
CA LEU A 21 3.78 -22.58 9.29
C LEU A 21 3.94 -23.94 9.97
N ALA A 22 4.87 -24.05 10.92
CA ALA A 22 5.06 -25.26 11.72
C ALA A 22 3.83 -25.56 12.59
N GLU A 23 3.19 -24.53 13.17
CA GLU A 23 1.97 -24.70 13.95
C GLU A 23 0.76 -25.08 13.07
N GLU A 24 0.59 -24.45 11.90
CA GLU A 24 -0.46 -24.78 10.94
C GLU A 24 -0.38 -26.21 10.40
N SER A 25 0.85 -26.73 10.29
CA SER A 25 1.17 -28.09 9.84
C SER A 25 0.92 -29.17 10.90
N ARG A 26 0.71 -28.80 12.18
CA ARG A 26 0.43 -29.78 13.25
C ARG A 26 -0.97 -30.35 13.14
N ILE A 27 -1.08 -31.67 13.32
CA ILE A 27 -2.37 -32.40 13.35
C ILE A 27 -3.25 -31.90 14.52
N LYS A 28 -2.65 -31.64 15.68
CA LYS A 28 -3.30 -31.02 16.84
C LYS A 28 -2.73 -29.63 17.05
N ARG A 29 -3.45 -28.63 16.56
CA ARG A 29 -3.08 -27.22 16.69
C ARG A 29 -3.32 -26.74 18.12
N ASN A 30 -2.44 -25.88 18.62
CA ASN A 30 -2.58 -25.23 19.91
C ASN A 30 -3.49 -23.99 19.79
N PRO A 31 -4.69 -23.98 20.37
CA PRO A 31 -5.60 -22.84 20.30
C PRO A 31 -5.09 -21.60 21.05
N ARG A 32 -4.02 -21.73 21.85
CA ARG A 32 -3.37 -20.59 22.56
C ARG A 32 -2.10 -20.12 21.88
N PHE A 33 -1.82 -20.57 20.65
CA PHE A 33 -0.66 -20.08 19.90
C PHE A 33 -0.79 -18.57 19.69
N ARG A 34 0.29 -17.84 19.95
CA ARG A 34 0.33 -16.38 19.79
C ARG A 34 0.88 -16.04 18.43
N ASP A 35 0.14 -15.22 17.69
CA ASP A 35 0.64 -14.67 16.44
C ASP A 35 1.68 -13.58 16.74
N ASN A 36 2.94 -13.88 16.41
CA ASN A 36 4.08 -12.97 16.58
C ASN A 36 4.58 -12.41 15.24
N ARG A 37 3.80 -12.57 14.16
CA ARG A 37 4.17 -12.03 12.84
C ARG A 37 4.28 -10.51 12.92
N VAL A 38 5.26 -9.97 12.20
CA VAL A 38 5.46 -8.54 12.11
C VAL A 38 4.55 -8.00 11.02
N HIS A 39 3.55 -7.20 11.40
CA HIS A 39 2.58 -6.65 10.46
C HIS A 39 3.07 -5.38 9.75
N VAL A 40 3.97 -4.62 10.40
CA VAL A 40 4.48 -3.33 9.90
C VAL A 40 5.94 -3.16 10.27
N LEU A 41 6.71 -2.63 9.34
CA LEU A 41 8.06 -2.13 9.56
C LEU A 41 8.10 -0.63 9.29
N LEU A 42 8.36 0.16 10.34
CA LEU A 42 8.68 1.57 10.18
C LEU A 42 10.13 1.73 9.79
N TYR A 43 10.37 2.18 8.56
CA TYR A 43 11.70 2.34 8.01
C TYR A 43 12.21 3.77 8.19
N PHE A 44 13.14 3.96 9.11
CA PHE A 44 13.69 5.27 9.44
C PHE A 44 14.76 5.70 8.44
N ILE A 45 14.41 6.67 7.60
CA ILE A 45 15.31 7.35 6.68
C ILE A 45 16.04 8.45 7.45
N THR A 46 17.34 8.56 7.19
CA THR A 46 18.17 9.60 7.82
C THR A 46 17.84 10.96 7.18
N PRO A 47 17.63 12.04 7.96
CA PRO A 47 17.32 13.36 7.43
C PRO A 47 18.59 14.01 6.83
N THR A 48 18.97 13.61 5.63
CA THR A 48 20.15 14.13 4.93
C THR A 48 19.83 15.38 4.09
N GLY A 49 18.55 15.70 3.91
CA GLY A 49 18.08 16.72 2.97
C GLY A 49 18.16 16.33 1.49
N HIS A 50 18.56 15.09 1.20
CA HIS A 50 18.68 14.55 -0.16
C HIS A 50 17.73 13.35 -0.34
N GLY A 51 17.84 12.65 -1.47
CA GLY A 51 17.12 11.41 -1.75
C GLY A 51 17.59 10.20 -0.93
N LEU A 52 17.13 9.02 -1.33
CA LEU A 52 17.45 7.75 -0.68
C LEU A 52 18.90 7.34 -0.91
N ARG A 53 19.54 6.79 0.14
CA ARG A 53 20.85 6.16 -0.02
C ARG A 53 20.69 4.81 -0.70
N GLU A 54 21.69 4.38 -1.47
CA GLU A 54 21.73 3.05 -2.09
C GLU A 54 21.45 1.92 -1.09
N LEU A 55 21.98 2.06 0.13
CA LEU A 55 21.75 1.12 1.21
C LEU A 55 20.27 1.02 1.61
N ASP A 56 19.58 2.15 1.65
CA ASP A 56 18.19 2.21 2.06
C ASP A 56 17.30 1.59 0.96
N ILE A 57 17.64 1.85 -0.30
CA ILE A 57 16.98 1.24 -1.47
C ILE A 57 17.12 -0.28 -1.44
N GLU A 58 18.34 -0.80 -1.26
CA GLU A 58 18.59 -2.25 -1.19
C GLU A 58 17.83 -2.90 -0.03
N LEU A 59 17.84 -2.26 1.14
CA LEU A 59 17.22 -2.81 2.34
C LEU A 59 15.69 -2.82 2.25
N MET A 60 15.07 -1.73 1.82
CA MET A 60 13.61 -1.66 1.66
C MET A 60 13.12 -2.68 0.62
N LYS A 61 13.81 -2.80 -0.51
CA LYS A 61 13.49 -3.81 -1.54
C LYS A 61 13.58 -5.25 -1.03
N ARG A 62 14.52 -5.52 -0.13
CA ARG A 62 14.71 -6.86 0.44
C ARG A 62 13.68 -7.19 1.53
N LEU A 63 13.18 -6.19 2.23
CA LEU A 63 12.22 -6.36 3.34
C LEU A 63 10.77 -6.35 2.87
N SER A 64 10.45 -5.58 1.82
CA SER A 64 9.09 -5.45 1.29
C SER A 64 8.35 -6.75 0.95
N PRO A 65 8.99 -7.86 0.51
CA PRO A 65 8.26 -9.11 0.25
C PRO A 65 7.86 -9.86 1.52
N ARG A 66 8.33 -9.44 2.70
CA ARG A 66 8.14 -10.12 3.99
C ARG A 66 7.43 -9.27 5.04
N VAL A 67 7.28 -7.97 4.83
CA VAL A 67 6.61 -7.06 5.78
C VAL A 67 6.12 -5.80 5.08
N ASN A 68 5.02 -5.22 5.56
CA ASN A 68 4.55 -3.91 5.10
C ASN A 68 5.52 -2.82 5.55
N VAL A 69 6.22 -2.19 4.60
CA VAL A 69 7.22 -1.16 4.87
C VAL A 69 6.61 0.23 4.76
N ILE A 70 6.69 1.03 5.82
CA ILE A 70 6.29 2.44 5.82
C ILE A 70 7.55 3.31 5.99
N PRO A 71 7.92 4.13 4.99
CA PRO A 71 9.06 5.02 5.07
C PRO A 71 8.78 6.23 5.97
N VAL A 72 9.73 6.54 6.84
CA VAL A 72 9.61 7.59 7.85
C VAL A 72 10.91 8.38 7.94
N ILE A 73 10.85 9.70 7.80
CA ILE A 73 11.98 10.59 8.07
C ILE A 73 12.07 10.81 9.58
N GLY A 74 13.10 10.25 10.20
CA GLY A 74 13.36 10.43 11.63
C GLY A 74 14.03 11.77 11.93
N LYS A 75 13.84 12.30 13.14
CA LYS A 75 14.44 13.57 13.59
C LYS A 75 14.16 14.71 12.59
N ALA A 76 12.92 14.80 12.14
CA ALA A 76 12.51 15.79 11.14
C ALA A 76 12.75 17.25 11.58
N ASP A 77 12.87 17.49 12.88
CA ASP A 77 13.25 18.77 13.49
C ASP A 77 14.69 19.22 13.18
N SER A 78 15.49 18.37 12.55
CA SER A 78 16.83 18.73 12.03
C SER A 78 16.79 19.41 10.65
N LEU A 79 15.65 19.38 9.95
CA LEU A 79 15.47 19.98 8.64
C LEU A 79 14.56 21.21 8.75
N THR A 80 14.82 22.21 7.92
CA THR A 80 13.87 23.31 7.74
C THR A 80 12.62 22.83 6.99
N PRO A 81 11.46 23.52 7.09
CA PRO A 81 10.27 23.12 6.34
C PRO A 81 10.48 23.05 4.82
N ALA A 82 11.34 23.90 4.27
CA ALA A 82 11.69 23.89 2.84
C ALA A 82 12.52 22.66 2.47
N GLU A 83 13.58 22.36 3.23
CA GLU A 83 14.41 21.18 3.02
C GLU A 83 13.62 19.87 3.25
N LEU A 84 12.70 19.87 4.21
CA LEU A 84 11.83 18.72 4.45
C LEU A 84 10.92 18.45 3.27
N ALA A 85 10.30 19.50 2.69
CA ALA A 85 9.44 19.36 1.52
C ALA A 85 10.23 18.85 0.30
N GLU A 86 11.44 19.37 0.08
CA GLU A 86 12.33 18.90 -0.98
C GLU A 86 12.77 17.44 -0.75
N SER A 87 13.18 17.08 0.47
CA SER A 87 13.59 15.72 0.81
C SER A 87 12.43 14.73 0.67
N LYS A 88 11.21 15.08 1.12
CA LYS A 88 10.01 14.24 0.92
C LYS A 88 9.79 13.96 -0.57
N LYS A 89 9.87 14.99 -1.41
CA LYS A 89 9.71 14.87 -2.86
C LYS A 89 10.78 13.96 -3.47
N LEU A 90 12.05 14.20 -3.18
CA LEU A 90 13.17 13.39 -3.70
C LEU A 90 13.07 11.92 -3.27
N ILE A 91 12.70 11.66 -2.01
CA ILE A 91 12.53 10.29 -1.50
C ILE A 91 11.38 9.58 -2.23
N MET A 92 10.24 10.25 -2.46
CA MET A 92 9.11 9.65 -3.19
C MET A 92 9.46 9.39 -4.66
N GLU A 93 10.17 10.31 -5.32
CA GLU A 93 10.68 10.12 -6.68
C GLU A 93 11.62 8.91 -6.76
N ASP A 94 12.51 8.72 -5.78
CA ASP A 94 13.39 7.55 -5.71
C ASP A 94 12.59 6.26 -5.47
N ILE A 95 11.60 6.26 -4.56
CA ILE A 95 10.75 5.09 -4.29
C ILE A 95 10.05 4.63 -5.57
N GLU A 96 9.50 5.56 -6.35
CA GLU A 96 8.84 5.28 -7.62
C GLU A 96 9.85 4.82 -8.70
N HIS A 97 10.96 5.55 -8.86
CA HIS A 97 11.99 5.25 -9.85
C HIS A 97 12.57 3.84 -9.66
N TYR A 98 12.90 3.49 -8.42
CA TYR A 98 13.46 2.19 -8.08
C TYR A 98 12.39 1.11 -7.90
N ARG A 99 11.09 1.44 -7.97
CA ARG A 99 9.96 0.52 -7.74
C ARG A 99 10.06 -0.21 -6.42
N ILE A 100 10.26 0.54 -5.34
CA ILE A 100 10.34 -0.02 -3.99
C ILE A 100 8.90 -0.29 -3.52
N PRO A 101 8.52 -1.53 -3.19
CA PRO A 101 7.17 -1.82 -2.71
C PRO A 101 7.04 -1.34 -1.26
N VAL A 102 6.48 -0.15 -1.10
CA VAL A 102 6.11 0.41 0.21
C VAL A 102 4.61 0.32 0.38
N TYR A 103 4.16 0.24 1.63
CA TYR A 103 2.75 0.37 1.94
C TYR A 103 2.30 1.81 1.66
N ASN A 104 1.32 1.96 0.78
CA ASN A 104 0.89 3.24 0.24
C ASN A 104 -0.60 3.49 0.46
N PHE A 105 -1.17 3.05 1.59
CA PHE A 105 -2.56 3.31 1.98
C PHE A 105 -3.55 3.13 0.79
N PRO A 106 -3.70 1.90 0.26
CA PRO A 106 -4.58 1.62 -0.87
C PRO A 106 -6.02 2.10 -0.58
N TYR A 107 -6.69 2.64 -1.59
CA TYR A 107 -8.10 3.03 -1.53
C TYR A 107 -8.69 2.99 -2.94
N ASP A 108 -9.98 2.69 -3.02
CA ASP A 108 -10.78 2.66 -4.23
C ASP A 108 -11.91 3.69 -4.14
N ILE A 109 -11.94 4.64 -5.06
CA ILE A 109 -12.91 5.74 -5.07
C ILE A 109 -14.34 5.22 -5.38
N GLU A 110 -14.47 4.05 -6.00
CA GLU A 110 -15.75 3.44 -6.34
C GLU A 110 -16.25 2.47 -5.26
N GLU A 111 -15.36 1.81 -4.54
CA GLU A 111 -15.73 0.79 -3.53
C GLU A 111 -15.72 1.32 -2.09
N ASP A 112 -14.82 2.25 -1.75
CA ASP A 112 -14.68 2.78 -0.39
C ASP A 112 -15.63 3.95 -0.15
N ASP A 113 -15.99 4.16 1.12
CA ASP A 113 -16.75 5.33 1.54
C ASP A 113 -15.92 6.63 1.49
N GLU A 114 -16.61 7.77 1.40
CA GLU A 114 -15.99 9.10 1.23
C GLU A 114 -14.99 9.42 2.36
N ASP A 115 -15.30 9.04 3.61
CA ASP A 115 -14.43 9.31 4.76
C ASP A 115 -13.13 8.49 4.65
N THR A 116 -13.22 7.22 4.25
CA THR A 116 -12.06 6.33 4.02
C THR A 116 -11.18 6.85 2.87
N VAL A 117 -11.79 7.30 1.77
CA VAL A 117 -11.05 7.86 0.62
C VAL A 117 -10.30 9.13 1.03
N GLU A 118 -10.94 10.03 1.79
CA GLU A 118 -10.31 11.26 2.28
C GLU A 118 -9.15 10.96 3.23
N GLU A 119 -9.34 10.10 4.24
CA GLU A 119 -8.28 9.72 5.19
C GLU A 119 -7.07 9.13 4.45
N ASN A 120 -7.30 8.21 3.51
CA ASN A 120 -6.23 7.54 2.80
C ASN A 120 -5.49 8.49 1.83
N ALA A 121 -6.20 9.42 1.19
CA ALA A 121 -5.59 10.45 0.36
C ALA A 121 -4.69 11.39 1.19
N GLU A 122 -5.13 11.79 2.39
CA GLU A 122 -4.33 12.60 3.31
C GLU A 122 -3.07 11.85 3.76
N LEU A 123 -3.20 10.59 4.19
CA LEU A 123 -2.07 9.77 4.63
C LEU A 123 -1.04 9.55 3.53
N ARG A 124 -1.48 9.34 2.28
CA ARG A 124 -0.56 9.30 1.12
C ARG A 124 0.15 10.63 0.91
N GLY A 125 -0.56 11.75 1.05
CA GLY A 125 0.03 13.09 0.91
C GLY A 125 1.11 13.41 1.95
N LEU A 126 1.08 12.74 3.11
CA LEU A 126 2.06 12.92 4.17
C LEU A 126 3.33 12.07 3.98
N MET A 127 3.31 11.08 3.09
CA MET A 127 4.42 10.15 2.86
C MET A 127 5.62 10.81 2.15
N PRO A 128 6.87 10.49 2.57
CA PRO A 128 7.22 9.75 3.78
C PRO A 128 6.94 10.59 5.04
N PHE A 129 6.45 9.96 6.11
CA PHE A 129 6.08 10.65 7.35
C PHE A 129 7.30 11.31 8.00
N ALA A 130 7.17 12.56 8.42
CA ALA A 130 8.21 13.31 9.10
C ALA A 130 7.97 13.31 10.61
N ILE A 131 8.74 12.50 11.35
CA ILE A 131 8.50 12.31 12.78
C ILE A 131 9.60 12.89 13.67
N VAL A 132 9.14 13.42 14.79
CA VAL A 132 9.96 13.87 15.91
C VAL A 132 9.57 13.06 17.14
N GLY A 133 10.54 12.45 17.81
CA GLY A 133 10.33 11.67 19.02
C GLY A 133 10.89 12.38 20.25
N SER A 134 10.14 12.32 21.36
CA SER A 134 10.58 12.76 22.69
C SER A 134 9.93 11.92 23.79
N ASP A 135 10.73 11.56 24.79
CA ASP A 135 10.25 10.97 26.05
C ASP A 135 10.02 12.04 27.14
N ASP A 136 10.49 13.27 26.90
CA ASP A 136 10.40 14.38 27.84
C ASP A 136 9.06 15.12 27.72
N PHE A 137 8.60 15.64 28.87
CA PHE A 137 7.40 16.45 28.96
C PHE A 137 7.75 17.89 29.32
N VAL A 138 7.20 18.84 28.57
CA VAL A 138 7.31 20.27 28.82
C VAL A 138 5.92 20.81 29.13
N GLU A 139 5.84 21.76 30.07
CA GLU A 139 4.59 22.44 30.39
C GLU A 139 4.44 23.67 29.48
N ILE A 140 3.43 23.66 28.63
CA ILE A 140 3.06 24.75 27.71
C ILE A 140 1.60 25.08 27.97
N ASP A 141 1.29 26.34 28.27
CA ASP A 141 -0.07 26.81 28.57
C ASP A 141 -0.80 25.97 29.65
N GLY A 142 -0.07 25.54 30.68
CA GLY A 142 -0.59 24.73 31.79
C GLY A 142 -0.89 23.26 31.42
N ARG A 143 -0.50 22.81 30.22
CA ARG A 143 -0.62 21.43 29.76
C ARG A 143 0.75 20.79 29.64
N LYS A 144 0.87 19.56 30.12
CA LYS A 144 2.07 18.74 29.89
C LYS A 144 1.99 18.11 28.51
N VAL A 145 2.88 18.52 27.61
CA VAL A 145 2.97 18.00 26.25
C VAL A 145 4.32 17.32 26.05
N ARG A 146 4.35 16.25 25.25
CA ARG A 146 5.60 15.60 24.84
C ARG A 146 6.31 16.50 23.84
N ALA A 147 7.52 16.93 24.17
CA ALA A 147 8.22 17.91 23.36
C ALA A 147 9.74 17.79 23.50
N ARG A 148 10.46 18.30 22.50
CA ARG A 148 11.91 18.50 22.55
C ARG A 148 12.19 19.97 22.82
N GLN A 149 12.96 20.26 23.87
CA GLN A 149 13.35 21.62 24.21
C GLN A 149 14.73 21.96 23.62
N TYR A 150 14.78 23.06 22.89
CA TYR A 150 15.99 23.64 22.33
C TYR A 150 16.20 25.06 22.89
N PRO A 151 17.43 25.62 22.83
CA PRO A 151 17.68 27.00 23.23
C PRO A 151 16.85 28.04 22.46
N TRP A 152 16.43 27.71 21.24
CA TRP A 152 15.67 28.59 20.34
C TRP A 152 14.17 28.30 20.29
N GLY A 153 13.66 27.29 20.99
CA GLY A 153 12.24 26.95 20.96
C GLY A 153 11.92 25.54 21.43
N VAL A 154 10.64 25.19 21.35
CA VAL A 154 10.11 23.89 21.77
C VAL A 154 9.41 23.23 20.59
N VAL A 155 9.77 21.99 20.30
CA VAL A 155 9.15 21.18 19.24
C VAL A 155 8.21 20.18 19.89
N GLU A 156 6.91 20.48 19.82
CA GLU A 156 5.85 19.58 20.29
C GLU A 156 5.71 18.37 19.36
N VAL A 157 5.76 17.16 19.92
CA VAL A 157 5.68 15.89 19.16
C VAL A 157 4.28 15.65 18.60
N GLU A 158 3.25 15.99 19.36
CA GLU A 158 1.85 15.72 18.97
C GLU A 158 1.21 16.88 18.16
N ASN A 159 2.00 17.91 17.81
CA ASN A 159 1.53 19.04 17.01
C ASN A 159 1.73 18.77 15.50
N PRO A 160 0.65 18.72 14.69
CA PRO A 160 0.75 18.43 13.24
C PRO A 160 1.58 19.44 12.45
N ARG A 161 1.79 20.65 12.98
CA ARG A 161 2.66 21.65 12.35
C ARG A 161 4.15 21.37 12.54
N HIS A 162 4.50 20.51 13.50
CA HIS A 162 5.88 20.16 13.84
C HIS A 162 6.22 18.71 13.45
N SER A 163 5.25 17.80 13.49
CA SER A 163 5.49 16.39 13.24
C SER A 163 4.23 15.66 12.77
N ASP A 164 4.42 14.71 11.85
CA ASP A 164 3.38 13.80 11.39
C ASP A 164 3.13 12.63 12.37
N PHE A 165 3.67 12.71 13.60
CA PHE A 165 3.59 11.64 14.61
C PHE A 165 2.14 11.26 14.95
N LEU A 166 1.23 12.23 15.01
CA LEU A 166 -0.17 11.97 15.30
C LEU A 166 -0.85 11.16 14.17
N ALA A 167 -0.57 11.52 12.91
CA ALA A 167 -1.12 10.84 11.74
C ALA A 167 -0.66 9.39 11.68
N ILE A 168 0.65 9.14 11.79
CA ILE A 168 1.19 7.77 11.76
C ILE A 168 0.71 6.94 12.96
N ARG A 169 0.57 7.55 14.15
CA ARG A 169 0.01 6.86 15.33
C ARG A 169 -1.44 6.47 15.12
N SER A 170 -2.26 7.36 14.55
CA SER A 170 -3.67 7.09 14.27
C SER A 170 -3.80 5.95 13.26
N ALA A 171 -3.05 6.04 12.15
CA ALA A 171 -3.01 5.03 11.10
C ALA A 171 -2.64 3.65 11.66
N LEU A 172 -1.53 3.55 12.39
CA LEU A 172 -1.01 2.25 12.86
C LEU A 172 -1.84 1.59 13.97
N LEU A 173 -2.47 2.37 14.84
CA LEU A 173 -3.10 1.85 16.05
C LEU A 173 -4.63 1.85 15.99
N HIS A 174 -5.23 2.57 15.05
CA HIS A 174 -6.69 2.70 14.95
C HIS A 174 -7.19 2.30 13.57
N SER A 175 -6.94 3.09 12.52
CA SER A 175 -7.60 2.89 11.22
C SER A 175 -7.05 1.69 10.44
N HIS A 176 -5.73 1.54 10.31
CA HIS A 176 -5.12 0.59 9.36
C HIS A 176 -4.61 -0.70 9.99
N LEU A 177 -4.79 -0.89 11.30
CA LEU A 177 -4.26 -2.07 12.00
C LEU A 177 -4.83 -3.38 11.46
N ALA A 178 -6.11 -3.39 11.09
CA ALA A 178 -6.77 -4.56 10.52
C ALA A 178 -6.24 -4.87 9.12
N ASP A 179 -6.24 -3.87 8.23
CA ASP A 179 -5.74 -3.99 6.86
C ASP A 179 -4.27 -4.48 6.82
N LEU A 180 -3.40 -3.88 7.65
CA LEU A 180 -2.00 -4.31 7.74
C LEU A 180 -1.86 -5.79 8.17
N LYS A 181 -2.76 -6.28 9.02
CA LYS A 181 -2.79 -7.70 9.41
C LYS A 181 -3.30 -8.59 8.29
N GLU A 182 -4.36 -8.18 7.60
CA GLU A 182 -4.92 -8.89 6.45
C GLU A 182 -3.88 -9.02 5.34
N ILE A 183 -3.22 -7.92 4.95
CA ILE A 183 -2.14 -7.96 3.96
C ILE A 183 -1.00 -8.89 4.39
N THR A 184 -0.64 -8.87 5.68
CA THR A 184 0.39 -9.75 6.21
C THR A 184 0.01 -11.23 6.12
N HIS A 185 -1.27 -11.56 6.34
CA HIS A 185 -1.74 -12.94 6.28
C HIS A 185 -1.98 -13.40 4.84
N ASP A 186 -2.82 -12.68 4.10
CA ASP A 186 -3.34 -13.11 2.79
C ASP A 186 -2.32 -13.00 1.67
N PHE A 187 -1.38 -12.06 1.78
CA PHE A 187 -0.37 -11.85 0.74
C PHE A 187 1.03 -12.24 1.22
N LEU A 188 1.56 -11.59 2.26
CA LEU A 188 2.98 -11.74 2.62
C LEU A 188 3.29 -13.15 3.16
N TYR A 189 2.47 -13.64 4.09
CA TYR A 189 2.63 -14.97 4.66
C TYR A 189 2.29 -16.08 3.66
N GLU A 190 1.18 -15.97 2.90
CA GLU A 190 0.82 -16.99 1.91
C GLU A 190 1.84 -17.09 0.77
N ASN A 191 2.43 -15.97 0.33
CA ASN A 191 3.54 -15.99 -0.62
C ASN A 191 4.76 -16.72 -0.05
N TYR A 192 5.11 -16.44 1.21
CA TYR A 192 6.21 -17.15 1.89
C TYR A 192 5.94 -18.65 2.04
N ARG A 193 4.71 -19.01 2.44
CA ARG A 193 4.26 -20.39 2.59
C ARG A 193 4.37 -21.15 1.27
N THR A 194 3.90 -20.56 0.17
CA THR A 194 4.01 -21.14 -1.17
C THR A 194 5.47 -21.34 -1.57
N GLU A 195 6.33 -20.35 -1.30
CA GLU A 195 7.78 -20.42 -1.57
C GLU A 195 8.47 -21.55 -0.76
N LYS A 196 8.13 -21.71 0.52
CA LYS A 196 8.71 -22.74 1.39
C LYS A 196 8.22 -24.15 1.04
N LEU A 197 6.93 -24.31 0.76
CA LEU A 197 6.37 -25.61 0.39
C LEU A 197 6.90 -26.09 -0.96
N SER A 198 7.02 -25.21 -1.96
CA SER A 198 7.60 -25.56 -3.27
C SER A 198 9.07 -26.01 -3.17
N LYS A 199 9.92 -25.27 -2.43
CA LYS A 199 11.33 -25.65 -2.20
C LYS A 199 11.50 -26.98 -1.48
N SER A 200 10.55 -27.33 -0.60
CA SER A 200 10.58 -28.60 0.14
C SER A 200 10.31 -29.81 -0.78
N VAL A 201 9.63 -29.62 -1.91
CA VAL A 201 9.36 -30.67 -2.90
C VAL A 201 10.57 -30.90 -3.83
N ASP A 202 11.28 -29.83 -4.21
CA ASP A 202 12.46 -29.94 -5.10
C ASP A 202 13.74 -30.41 -4.39
N GLY A 203 13.81 -30.31 -3.06
CA GLY A 203 14.99 -30.64 -2.26
C GLY A 203 15.00 -32.03 -1.61
N ALA A 204 13.97 -32.85 -1.81
CA ALA A 204 13.88 -34.16 -1.17
C ALA A 204 14.73 -35.21 -1.91
N THR A 205 15.99 -35.40 -1.48
CA THR A 205 16.64 -36.71 -1.57
C THR A 205 15.77 -37.75 -0.83
N PRO A 206 15.51 -38.93 -1.40
CA PRO A 206 14.53 -39.86 -0.85
C PRO A 206 15.11 -40.57 0.37
N THR A 207 14.90 -40.02 1.55
CA THR A 207 14.99 -40.81 2.80
C THR A 207 13.59 -41.26 3.17
N GLN A 208 13.41 -42.58 3.12
CA GLN A 208 12.25 -43.35 3.54
C GLN A 208 11.79 -42.94 4.94
N ASP A 209 10.71 -42.16 5.05
CA ASP A 209 9.57 -42.46 5.93
C ASP A 209 8.52 -41.34 5.78
N SER A 210 7.49 -41.58 4.96
CA SER A 210 6.15 -40.95 5.04
C SER A 210 5.31 -41.46 3.87
N SER A 211 4.19 -42.11 4.21
CA SER A 211 3.28 -42.79 3.30
C SER A 211 2.36 -41.84 2.53
N MET A 212 2.90 -41.07 1.59
CA MET A 212 2.12 -40.36 0.56
C MET A 212 2.84 -40.50 -0.79
N ASN A 213 2.15 -41.05 -1.79
CA ASN A 213 2.71 -41.24 -3.13
C ASN A 213 3.03 -39.88 -3.79
N PRO A 214 4.27 -39.65 -4.26
CA PRO A 214 4.68 -38.38 -4.90
C PRO A 214 3.85 -38.00 -6.14
N GLU A 215 3.28 -38.97 -6.84
CA GLU A 215 2.44 -38.74 -8.03
C GLU A 215 1.06 -38.15 -7.68
N ASP A 216 0.51 -38.45 -6.50
CA ASP A 216 -0.79 -37.94 -6.06
C ASP A 216 -0.71 -36.47 -5.60
N LEU A 217 0.44 -36.03 -5.08
CA LEU A 217 0.66 -34.65 -4.63
C LEU A 217 0.98 -33.69 -5.78
N ALA A 218 1.77 -34.14 -6.77
CA ALA A 218 2.04 -33.36 -7.97
C ALA A 218 0.76 -33.16 -8.81
N SER A 219 -0.06 -34.20 -8.93
CA SER A 219 -1.36 -34.09 -9.60
C SER A 219 -2.34 -33.20 -8.82
N GLN A 220 -2.26 -33.15 -7.49
CA GLN A 220 -3.06 -32.22 -6.68
C GLN A 220 -2.60 -30.75 -6.84
N SER A 221 -1.30 -30.48 -6.92
CA SER A 221 -0.80 -29.11 -7.12
C SER A 221 -1.10 -28.59 -8.53
N VAL A 222 -1.02 -29.45 -9.55
CA VAL A 222 -1.41 -29.12 -10.93
C VAL A 222 -2.90 -28.83 -11.00
N ARG A 223 -3.74 -29.65 -10.35
CA ARG A 223 -5.20 -29.43 -10.28
C ARG A 223 -5.56 -28.12 -9.59
N LEU A 224 -4.90 -27.78 -8.48
CA LEU A 224 -5.13 -26.51 -7.78
C LEU A 224 -4.73 -25.31 -8.65
N LYS A 225 -3.63 -25.43 -9.40
CA LYS A 225 -3.15 -24.37 -10.29
C LYS A 225 -4.04 -24.21 -11.53
N GLU A 226 -4.54 -25.32 -12.10
CA GLU A 226 -5.58 -25.28 -13.14
C GLU A 226 -6.89 -24.67 -12.63
N GLU A 227 -7.30 -24.99 -11.40
CA GLU A 227 -8.53 -24.44 -10.82
C GLU A 227 -8.41 -22.94 -10.52
N GLN A 228 -7.24 -22.48 -10.07
CA GLN A 228 -6.93 -21.05 -9.93
C GLN A 228 -6.93 -20.34 -11.28
N LEU A 229 -6.26 -20.90 -12.29
CA LEU A 229 -6.21 -20.30 -13.63
C LEU A 229 -7.61 -20.18 -14.23
N ARG A 230 -8.45 -21.20 -14.04
CA ARG A 230 -9.83 -21.22 -14.52
C ARG A 230 -10.70 -20.17 -13.85
N ARG A 231 -10.53 -19.96 -12.53
CA ARG A 231 -11.22 -18.88 -11.81
C ARG A 231 -10.75 -17.50 -12.23
N GLU A 232 -9.45 -17.33 -12.50
CA GLU A 232 -8.93 -16.08 -13.06
C GLU A 232 -9.46 -15.81 -14.47
N GLU A 233 -9.52 -16.83 -15.35
CA GLU A 233 -10.11 -16.69 -16.68
C GLU A 233 -11.60 -16.34 -16.65
N GLU A 234 -12.37 -16.93 -15.73
CA GLU A 234 -13.79 -16.60 -15.54
C GLU A 234 -13.96 -15.16 -15.05
N LYS A 235 -13.14 -14.71 -14.09
CA LYS A 235 -13.14 -13.31 -13.64
C LYS A 235 -12.74 -12.34 -14.75
N LEU A 236 -11.72 -12.68 -15.54
CA LEU A 236 -11.29 -11.83 -16.66
C LEU A 236 -12.40 -11.69 -17.71
N ARG A 237 -13.11 -12.78 -18.01
CA ARG A 237 -14.26 -12.75 -18.94
C ARG A 237 -15.43 -11.94 -18.40
N GLU A 238 -15.68 -12.01 -17.09
CA GLU A 238 -16.74 -11.22 -16.45
C GLU A 238 -16.41 -9.72 -16.52
N ILE A 239 -15.15 -9.35 -16.25
CA ILE A 239 -14.67 -7.98 -16.40
C ILE A 239 -14.76 -7.53 -17.87
N GLU A 240 -14.34 -8.35 -18.82
CA GLU A 240 -14.42 -8.03 -20.25
C GLU A 240 -15.87 -7.80 -20.70
N LEU A 241 -16.81 -8.64 -20.27
CA LEU A 241 -18.23 -8.47 -20.55
C LEU A 241 -18.80 -7.19 -19.93
N ARG A 242 -18.39 -6.85 -18.70
CA ARG A 242 -18.79 -5.62 -18.02
C ARG A 242 -18.29 -4.39 -18.77
N VAL A 243 -17.01 -4.37 -19.14
CA VAL A 243 -16.40 -3.30 -19.93
C VAL A 243 -17.06 -3.17 -21.31
N GLN A 244 -17.36 -4.28 -21.99
CA GLN A 244 -18.08 -4.23 -23.28
C GLN A 244 -19.48 -3.64 -23.15
N ARG A 245 -20.24 -3.98 -22.09
CA ARG A 245 -21.56 -3.38 -21.85
C ARG A 245 -21.44 -1.89 -21.60
N GLU A 246 -20.49 -1.48 -20.78
CA GLU A 246 -20.29 -0.06 -20.44
C GLU A 246 -19.87 0.76 -21.67
N ILE A 247 -18.99 0.21 -22.52
CA ILE A 247 -18.63 0.82 -23.81
C ILE A 247 -19.87 0.94 -24.72
N ALA A 248 -20.73 -0.09 -24.77
CA ALA A 248 -21.93 -0.07 -25.59
C ALA A 248 -22.95 0.96 -25.09
N GLU A 249 -23.15 1.08 -23.78
CA GLU A 249 -24.01 2.09 -23.15
C GLU A 249 -23.50 3.51 -23.40
N LYS A 250 -22.20 3.77 -23.13
CA LYS A 250 -21.60 5.09 -23.43
C LYS A 250 -21.68 5.43 -24.91
N ARG A 251 -21.57 4.45 -25.80
CA ARG A 251 -21.72 4.67 -27.25
C ARG A 251 -23.16 5.03 -27.63
N GLN A 252 -24.16 4.38 -27.02
CA GLN A 252 -25.57 4.74 -27.25
C GLN A 252 -25.89 6.13 -26.71
N GLU A 253 -25.37 6.47 -25.52
CA GLU A 253 -25.54 7.79 -24.92
C GLU A 253 -24.90 8.89 -25.77
N LEU A 254 -23.67 8.66 -26.28
CA LEU A 254 -23.00 9.58 -27.19
C LEU A 254 -23.81 9.81 -28.47
N LEU A 255 -24.35 8.75 -29.07
CA LEU A 255 -25.19 8.86 -30.27
C LEU A 255 -26.49 9.63 -30.00
N ALA A 256 -27.13 9.40 -28.86
CA ALA A 256 -28.32 10.15 -28.46
C ALA A 256 -28.00 11.65 -28.27
N ARG A 257 -26.87 11.95 -27.61
CA ARG A 257 -26.41 13.31 -27.39
C ARG A 257 -26.02 14.02 -28.69
N GLU A 258 -25.38 13.32 -29.62
CA GLU A 258 -25.07 13.83 -30.96
C GLU A 258 -26.34 14.14 -31.75
N SER A 259 -27.37 13.27 -31.69
CA SER A 259 -28.66 13.53 -32.32
C SER A 259 -29.37 14.76 -31.72
N GLN A 260 -29.35 14.92 -30.40
CA GLN A 260 -29.94 16.08 -29.72
C GLN A 260 -29.21 17.37 -30.11
N LEU A 261 -27.88 17.36 -30.13
CA LEU A 261 -27.08 18.51 -30.56
C LEU A 261 -27.39 18.89 -32.01
N ARG A 262 -27.52 17.91 -32.89
CA ARG A 262 -27.87 18.13 -34.30
C ARG A 262 -29.28 18.71 -34.47
N GLU A 263 -30.23 18.29 -33.65
CA GLU A 263 -31.59 18.83 -33.66
C GLU A 263 -31.62 20.28 -33.14
N ILE A 264 -30.84 20.58 -32.09
CA ILE A 264 -30.67 21.95 -31.57
C ILE A 264 -29.99 22.84 -32.61
N GLU A 265 -28.92 22.38 -33.27
CA GLU A 265 -28.26 23.10 -34.36
C GLU A 265 -29.23 23.39 -35.50
N ALA A 266 -30.01 22.41 -35.94
CA ALA A 266 -31.00 22.59 -37.00
C ALA A 266 -32.09 23.60 -36.60
N ARG A 267 -32.50 23.62 -35.33
CA ARG A 267 -33.47 24.59 -34.81
C ARG A 267 -32.87 26.00 -34.76
N MET A 268 -31.66 26.15 -34.25
CA MET A 268 -30.95 27.43 -34.22
C MET A 268 -30.68 27.96 -35.63
N ALA A 269 -30.32 27.11 -36.58
CA ALA A 269 -30.15 27.49 -37.99
C ALA A 269 -31.46 28.01 -38.60
N ARG A 270 -32.60 27.36 -38.32
CA ARG A 270 -33.92 27.85 -38.75
C ARG A 270 -34.28 29.20 -38.12
N GLU A 271 -34.02 29.36 -36.83
CA GLU A 271 -34.27 30.62 -36.11
C GLU A 271 -33.39 31.76 -36.64
N SER A 272 -32.11 31.51 -36.93
CA SER A 272 -31.21 32.50 -37.56
C SER A 272 -31.64 32.89 -38.97
N SER A 273 -32.02 31.92 -39.82
CA SER A 273 -32.56 32.21 -41.17
C SER A 273 -33.88 33.00 -41.15
N SER A 274 -34.67 32.88 -40.08
CA SER A 274 -35.92 33.62 -39.92
C SER A 274 -35.68 35.06 -39.45
N GLN A 275 -34.63 35.29 -38.65
CA GLN A 275 -34.20 36.62 -38.21
C GLN A 275 -33.52 37.43 -39.33
N ASP A 276 -32.74 36.77 -40.20
CA ASP A 276 -32.10 37.44 -41.34
C ASP A 276 -33.11 37.87 -42.42
N VAL A 277 -34.18 37.10 -42.64
CA VAL A 277 -35.27 37.48 -43.57
C VAL A 277 -36.11 38.64 -42.99
N ALA A 278 -36.27 38.71 -41.67
CA ALA A 278 -37.00 39.80 -41.01
C ALA A 278 -36.23 41.13 -40.97
N ASN A 279 -34.89 41.10 -41.01
CA ASN A 279 -34.04 42.30 -41.02
C ASN A 279 -33.60 42.76 -42.42
N GLY A 280 -33.95 42.01 -43.49
CA GLY A 280 -33.58 42.33 -44.88
C GLY A 280 -34.59 43.16 -45.66
N ASP A 281 -35.76 43.47 -45.08
CA ASP A 281 -36.87 44.20 -45.74
C ASP A 281 -37.12 45.61 -45.14
N ALA A 282 -36.07 46.25 -44.60
CA ALA A 282 -36.10 47.64 -44.11
C ALA A 282 -35.16 48.56 -44.90
#